data_AF-A0A0A1UJ93-F1
#
_entry.id   AF-A0A0A1UJ93-F1
#
_cell.length_a   1.000
_cell.length_b   1.000
_cell.length_c   1.000
_cell.angle_alpha   90.00
_cell.angle_beta   90.00
_cell.angle_gamma   90.00
#
_symmetry.space_group_name_H-M   'P 1'
#
loop_
_entity.id
_entity.type
_entity.pdbx_description
1 polymer ?
#
loop_
_entity_poly.entity_id
_entity_poly.type
_entity_poly.pdbx_seq_one_letter_code
_entity_poly.pdbx_strand_id
1 'polypeptide(L)'
;MHVLAYCWGHKPKGMYIDGHEHPDIVAYQQNIYVPTWKAMELRIESFAAFDPKLHMDPTIQRLVVWFHDKCIFKAGNGCSTVLWVPQSASPKPTKKGSGPTLMVSDLVSAAYRWLVSPNGQDHTCVLFEPGENQRDYFNSLHICKHIMHACDILESYPDEDHLLIFDNSPTHTKRDIESLSAQGMPKHTPREKNFLVNMTDEDGKKIKVQMTGAYFANGKPQDLYWPVSFRKNNPCYQVLPGATVVLVALST
;
A
#
# COMPACT_ATOMS: atom_id res chain seq x y z
N MET A 1 -12.80 -32.87 -38.48
CA MET A 1 -12.16 -32.19 -37.33
C MET A 1 -12.75 -32.58 -35.97
N HIS A 2 -14.07 -32.83 -35.84
CA HIS A 2 -14.60 -33.50 -34.64
C HIS A 2 -13.92 -34.85 -34.35
N VAL A 3 -13.46 -35.52 -35.41
CA VAL A 3 -12.64 -36.74 -35.37
C VAL A 3 -11.33 -36.58 -34.57
N LEU A 4 -10.78 -35.37 -34.45
CA LEU A 4 -9.55 -35.09 -33.71
C LEU A 4 -9.79 -34.52 -32.30
N ALA A 5 -11.06 -34.29 -31.90
CA ALA A 5 -11.43 -33.68 -30.62
C ALA A 5 -10.82 -32.27 -30.37
N TYR A 6 -10.77 -31.42 -31.41
CA TYR A 6 -10.39 -30.01 -31.29
C TYR A 6 -11.60 -29.09 -31.53
N CYS A 7 -11.68 -27.98 -30.80
CA CYS A 7 -12.64 -26.91 -31.03
C CYS A 7 -11.92 -25.58 -31.29
N TRP A 8 -12.48 -24.76 -32.18
CA TRP A 8 -12.03 -23.39 -32.38
C TRP A 8 -12.57 -22.54 -31.25
N GLY A 9 -11.69 -21.88 -30.49
CA GLY A 9 -12.12 -21.07 -29.36
C GLY A 9 -10.99 -20.44 -28.59
N HIS A 10 -11.36 -19.76 -27.51
CA HIS A 10 -10.38 -19.21 -26.58
C HIS A 10 -9.72 -20.34 -25.79
N LYS A 11 -8.39 -20.33 -25.75
CA LYS A 11 -7.64 -21.21 -24.85
C LYS A 11 -8.07 -20.97 -23.40
N PRO A 12 -8.49 -22.01 -22.65
CA PRO A 12 -8.81 -21.88 -21.24
C PRO A 12 -7.59 -21.34 -20.48
N LYS A 13 -7.76 -20.26 -19.74
CA LYS A 13 -6.72 -19.67 -18.89
C LYS A 13 -6.88 -20.21 -17.47
N GLY A 14 -5.78 -20.64 -16.85
CA GLY A 14 -5.80 -20.96 -15.42
C GLY A 14 -6.20 -19.72 -14.62
N MET A 15 -7.06 -19.91 -13.62
CA MET A 15 -7.42 -18.89 -12.64
C MET A 15 -6.68 -19.18 -11.33
N TYR A 16 -6.32 -18.12 -10.61
CA TYR A 16 -5.94 -18.22 -9.22
C TYR A 16 -7.22 -18.11 -8.38
N ILE A 17 -7.38 -19.00 -7.40
CA ILE A 17 -8.44 -18.89 -6.40
C ILE A 17 -7.86 -18.03 -5.29
N ASP A 18 -8.47 -16.87 -5.05
CA ASP A 18 -8.05 -15.98 -3.99
C ASP A 18 -8.52 -16.52 -2.62
N GLY A 19 -7.68 -16.39 -1.60
CA GLY A 19 -7.91 -16.90 -0.25
C GLY A 19 -8.73 -15.95 0.62
N HIS A 20 -9.64 -15.17 0.02
CA HIS A 20 -10.40 -14.11 0.69
C HIS A 20 -11.35 -14.62 1.78
N GLU A 21 -11.60 -15.93 1.85
CA GLU A 21 -12.53 -16.58 2.76
C GLU A 21 -11.92 -16.93 4.14
N HIS A 22 -10.74 -16.41 4.50
CA HIS A 22 -10.13 -16.73 5.79
C HIS A 22 -10.94 -16.12 6.95
N PRO A 23 -11.19 -16.87 8.06
CA PRO A 23 -12.09 -16.42 9.13
C PRO A 23 -11.71 -15.10 9.81
N ASP A 24 -10.43 -14.74 9.85
CA ASP A 24 -9.95 -13.47 10.41
C ASP A 24 -10.32 -12.27 9.51
N ILE A 25 -10.24 -12.42 8.19
CA ILE A 25 -10.66 -11.42 7.19
C ILE A 25 -12.17 -11.21 7.33
N VAL A 26 -12.94 -12.28 7.42
CA VAL A 26 -14.40 -12.19 7.63
C VAL A 26 -14.70 -11.50 8.97
N ALA A 27 -14.00 -11.85 10.05
CA ALA A 27 -14.18 -11.21 11.35
C ALA A 27 -13.84 -9.71 11.32
N TYR A 28 -12.74 -9.32 10.66
CA TYR A 28 -12.39 -7.90 10.46
C TYR A 28 -13.45 -7.17 9.64
N GLN A 29 -13.89 -7.78 8.53
CA GLN A 29 -14.89 -7.20 7.65
C GLN A 29 -16.20 -6.93 8.38
N GLN A 30 -16.72 -7.93 9.11
CA GLN A 30 -18.03 -7.85 9.76
C GLN A 30 -18.03 -6.99 11.02
N ASN A 31 -16.94 -7.03 11.80
CA ASN A 31 -16.90 -6.36 13.10
C ASN A 31 -16.26 -4.96 13.05
N ILE A 32 -15.44 -4.66 12.03
CA ILE A 32 -14.71 -3.38 11.92
C ILE A 32 -15.10 -2.66 10.64
N TYR A 33 -14.76 -3.21 9.47
CA TYR A 33 -14.88 -2.49 8.20
C TYR A 33 -16.32 -2.05 7.88
N VAL A 34 -17.27 -2.99 7.89
CA VAL A 34 -18.67 -2.70 7.55
C VAL A 34 -19.32 -1.72 8.53
N PRO A 35 -19.20 -1.89 9.88
CA PRO A 35 -19.71 -0.91 10.82
C PRO A 35 -19.09 0.50 10.66
N THR A 36 -17.77 0.58 10.46
CA THR A 36 -17.08 1.86 10.22
C THR A 36 -17.57 2.54 8.94
N TRP A 37 -17.72 1.77 7.85
CA TRP A 37 -18.26 2.28 6.59
C TRP A 37 -19.67 2.83 6.75
N LYS A 38 -20.53 2.07 7.43
CA LYS A 38 -21.94 2.45 7.65
C LYS A 38 -22.09 3.72 8.49
N ALA A 39 -21.17 3.97 9.42
CA ALA A 39 -21.13 5.23 10.17
C ALA A 39 -20.73 6.41 9.27
N MET A 40 -19.83 6.20 8.30
CA MET A 40 -19.41 7.21 7.33
C MET A 40 -20.46 7.45 6.23
N GLU A 41 -21.26 6.44 5.88
CA GLU A 41 -22.29 6.48 4.83
C GLU A 41 -23.26 7.66 5.00
N LEU A 42 -23.55 8.07 6.23
CA LEU A 42 -24.38 9.26 6.53
C LEU A 42 -23.81 10.58 5.99
N ARG A 43 -22.51 10.63 5.72
CA ARG A 43 -21.78 11.79 5.21
C ARG A 43 -21.39 11.63 3.73
N ILE A 44 -21.56 10.44 3.17
CA ILE A 44 -21.19 10.13 1.78
C ILE A 44 -22.43 10.33 0.93
N GLU A 45 -22.27 11.02 -0.21
CA GLU A 45 -23.38 11.19 -1.13
C GLU A 45 -23.81 9.84 -1.73
N SER A 46 -25.11 9.57 -1.65
CA SER A 46 -25.71 8.37 -2.23
C SER A 46 -26.11 8.61 -3.68
N PHE A 47 -25.62 7.75 -4.58
CA PHE A 47 -25.99 7.75 -5.99
C PHE A 47 -27.00 6.66 -6.34
N ALA A 48 -27.58 5.98 -5.34
CA ALA A 48 -28.57 4.93 -5.54
C ALA A 48 -29.88 5.54 -6.06
N ALA A 49 -30.09 5.44 -7.38
CA ALA A 49 -31.34 5.66 -8.12
C ALA A 49 -32.25 6.78 -7.60
N PHE A 50 -31.99 8.04 -7.99
CA PHE A 50 -32.93 9.18 -8.03
C PHE A 50 -34.08 9.13 -7.00
N ASP A 51 -33.77 8.92 -5.72
CA ASP A 51 -34.74 9.18 -4.66
C ASP A 51 -34.56 10.65 -4.28
N PRO A 52 -35.46 11.57 -4.73
CA PRO A 52 -35.34 12.99 -4.44
C PRO A 52 -35.39 13.33 -2.94
N LYS A 53 -35.56 12.34 -2.06
CA LYS A 53 -35.58 12.49 -0.60
C LYS A 53 -34.23 12.29 0.08
N LEU A 54 -33.20 11.79 -0.61
CA LEU A 54 -31.82 11.80 -0.08
C LEU A 54 -31.19 13.16 -0.38
N HIS A 55 -31.65 14.20 0.30
CA HIS A 55 -30.84 15.42 0.42
C HIS A 55 -29.99 15.27 1.67
N MET A 56 -28.67 15.36 1.49
CA MET A 56 -27.73 15.47 2.59
C MET A 56 -28.13 16.65 3.47
N ASP A 57 -28.09 16.47 4.78
CA ASP A 57 -28.31 17.58 5.72
C ASP A 57 -27.20 18.62 5.48
N PRO A 58 -27.55 19.89 5.16
CA PRO A 58 -26.56 20.93 4.88
C PRO A 58 -25.69 21.29 6.09
N THR A 59 -26.04 20.85 7.30
CA THR A 59 -25.21 21.01 8.50
C THR A 59 -24.11 19.95 8.62
N ILE A 60 -24.20 18.86 7.86
CA ILE A 60 -23.21 17.78 7.86
C ILE A 60 -22.19 18.06 6.76
N GLN A 61 -20.92 18.20 7.15
CA GLN A 61 -19.83 18.31 6.19
C GLN A 61 -19.71 17.01 5.37
N ARG A 62 -19.80 17.15 4.06
CA ARG A 62 -19.75 16.04 3.09
C ARG A 62 -18.41 15.32 3.18
N LEU A 63 -18.44 13.99 3.11
CA LEU A 63 -17.26 13.15 3.02
C LEU A 63 -17.14 12.61 1.59
N VAL A 64 -16.03 12.92 0.93
CA VAL A 64 -15.70 12.41 -0.40
C VAL A 64 -14.68 11.31 -0.28
N VAL A 65 -15.03 10.15 -0.83
CA VAL A 65 -14.20 8.96 -0.79
C VAL A 65 -13.42 8.82 -2.10
N TRP A 66 -12.11 8.71 -1.98
CA TRP A 66 -11.16 8.51 -3.08
C TRP A 66 -10.54 7.12 -2.99
N PHE A 67 -10.76 6.30 -4.01
CA PHE A 67 -10.15 4.99 -4.15
C PHE A 67 -8.87 5.13 -4.95
N HIS A 68 -7.76 4.72 -4.35
CA HIS A 68 -6.46 4.68 -5.00
C HIS A 68 -6.12 3.24 -5.42
N ASP A 69 -5.72 3.05 -6.68
CA ASP A 69 -5.21 1.76 -7.16
C ASP A 69 -4.06 1.93 -8.17
N LYS A 70 -3.33 0.83 -8.42
CA LYS A 70 -2.23 0.73 -9.38
C LYS A 70 -2.51 -0.36 -10.41
N CYS A 71 -2.57 0.03 -11.67
CA CYS A 71 -2.67 -0.89 -12.79
C CYS A 71 -1.36 -0.99 -13.55
N ILE A 72 -0.98 -2.19 -14.00
CA ILE A 72 0.16 -2.39 -14.91
C ILE A 72 -0.33 -2.92 -16.25
N PHE A 73 -0.16 -2.11 -17.28
CA PHE A 73 -0.33 -2.47 -18.68
C PHE A 73 0.96 -3.04 -19.23
N LYS A 74 0.87 -4.10 -20.04
CA LYS A 74 2.03 -4.72 -20.66
C LYS A 74 1.79 -4.97 -22.13
N ALA A 75 2.68 -4.46 -22.98
CA ALA A 75 2.63 -4.73 -24.41
C ALA A 75 2.87 -6.22 -24.68
N GLY A 76 2.10 -6.79 -25.60
CA GLY A 76 2.18 -8.21 -25.97
C GLY A 76 1.62 -9.19 -24.93
N ASN A 77 1.02 -8.70 -23.84
CA ASN A 77 0.36 -9.53 -22.86
C ASN A 77 -1.12 -9.68 -23.24
N GLY A 78 -1.59 -10.91 -23.45
CA GLY A 78 -3.02 -11.16 -23.63
C GLY A 78 -3.58 -10.94 -25.03
N CYS A 79 -2.77 -11.10 -26.09
CA CYS A 79 -3.35 -11.44 -27.38
C CYS A 79 -4.07 -12.79 -27.22
N SER A 80 -5.38 -12.74 -27.03
CA SER A 80 -6.26 -13.91 -27.00
C SER A 80 -6.13 -14.60 -28.34
N THR A 81 -5.21 -15.55 -28.41
CA THR A 81 -5.08 -16.42 -29.57
C THR A 81 -6.30 -17.31 -29.57
N VAL A 82 -7.29 -16.93 -30.37
CA VAL A 82 -8.30 -17.88 -30.82
C VAL A 82 -7.54 -18.89 -31.65
N LEU A 83 -7.53 -20.13 -31.18
CA LEU A 83 -6.76 -21.21 -31.78
C LEU A 83 -7.57 -22.50 -31.70
N TRP A 84 -7.16 -23.52 -32.45
CA TRP A 84 -7.74 -24.85 -32.32
C TRP A 84 -7.24 -25.48 -31.01
N VAL A 85 -8.11 -25.59 -30.01
CA VAL A 85 -7.78 -26.11 -28.68
C VAL A 85 -8.28 -27.56 -28.57
N PRO A 86 -7.48 -28.50 -28.05
CA PRO A 86 -7.97 -29.83 -27.72
C PRO A 86 -9.07 -29.75 -26.66
N GLN A 87 -10.15 -30.52 -26.81
CA GLN A 87 -11.25 -30.54 -25.84
C GLN A 87 -10.81 -30.99 -24.44
N SER A 88 -9.74 -31.78 -24.34
CA SER A 88 -9.12 -32.21 -23.08
C SER A 88 -8.12 -31.22 -22.50
N ALA A 89 -7.92 -30.06 -23.12
CA ALA A 89 -6.93 -29.09 -22.68
C ALA A 89 -7.33 -28.49 -21.32
N SER A 90 -6.50 -28.72 -20.31
CA SER A 90 -6.68 -28.08 -19.02
C SER A 90 -6.23 -26.62 -19.05
N PRO A 91 -6.89 -25.73 -18.29
CA PRO A 91 -6.48 -24.34 -18.18
C PRO A 91 -5.09 -24.25 -17.53
N LYS A 92 -4.09 -23.79 -18.27
CA LYS A 92 -2.71 -23.62 -17.76
C LYS A 92 -2.37 -22.14 -17.67
N PRO A 93 -1.85 -21.65 -16.54
CA PRO A 93 -1.29 -20.31 -16.45
C PRO A 93 -0.19 -20.13 -17.49
N THR A 94 -0.26 -19.06 -18.27
CA THR A 94 0.77 -18.68 -19.23
C THR A 94 1.76 -17.73 -18.59
N LYS A 95 3.06 -17.91 -18.90
CA LYS A 95 4.09 -16.95 -18.50
C LYS A 95 3.77 -15.57 -19.09
N LYS A 96 3.95 -14.52 -18.27
CA LYS A 96 3.78 -13.12 -18.67
C LYS A 96 4.75 -12.81 -19.82
N GLY A 97 4.28 -12.14 -20.88
CA GLY A 97 5.11 -11.79 -22.05
C GLY A 97 6.30 -10.89 -21.67
N SER A 98 7.29 -10.69 -22.54
CA SER A 98 8.51 -9.88 -22.27
C SER A 98 8.42 -8.41 -22.70
N GLY A 99 7.29 -7.96 -23.25
CA GLY A 99 7.15 -6.59 -23.77
C GLY A 99 7.24 -5.49 -22.70
N PRO A 100 7.35 -4.21 -23.11
CA PRO A 100 7.40 -3.08 -22.19
C PRO A 100 6.15 -2.98 -21.30
N THR A 101 6.34 -2.41 -20.11
CA THR A 101 5.30 -2.21 -19.10
C THR A 101 5.07 -0.74 -18.82
N LEU A 102 3.82 -0.37 -18.61
CA LEU A 102 3.39 0.94 -18.14
C LEU A 102 2.53 0.73 -16.90
N MET A 103 2.97 1.25 -15.77
CA MET A 103 2.18 1.36 -14.56
C MET A 103 1.44 2.69 -14.56
N VAL A 104 0.18 2.65 -14.13
CA VAL A 104 -0.68 3.81 -13.90
C VAL A 104 -1.14 3.75 -12.45
N SER A 105 -0.98 4.85 -11.71
CA SER A 105 -1.46 5.02 -10.33
C SER A 105 -2.32 6.26 -10.29
N ASP A 106 -3.53 6.18 -9.76
CA ASP A 106 -4.44 7.34 -9.71
C ASP A 106 -5.49 7.19 -8.59
N LEU A 107 -6.23 8.27 -8.33
CA LEU A 107 -7.34 8.32 -7.38
C LEU A 107 -8.67 8.61 -8.09
N VAL A 108 -9.71 7.87 -7.72
CA VAL A 108 -11.06 8.04 -8.27
C VAL A 108 -12.12 8.15 -7.17
N SER A 109 -13.05 9.08 -7.32
CA SER A 109 -14.25 9.19 -6.49
C SER A 109 -15.51 9.10 -7.32
N ALA A 110 -16.62 8.71 -6.70
CA ALA A 110 -17.93 8.71 -7.35
C ALA A 110 -18.41 10.15 -7.68
N ALA A 111 -18.06 11.11 -6.82
CA ALA A 111 -18.45 12.50 -6.94
C ALA A 111 -17.73 13.25 -8.08
N TYR A 112 -16.41 13.07 -8.19
CA TYR A 112 -15.56 13.89 -9.07
C TYR A 112 -14.88 13.09 -10.18
N ARG A 113 -15.01 11.76 -10.21
CA ARG A 113 -14.24 10.86 -11.08
C ARG A 113 -12.76 10.93 -10.69
N TRP A 114 -11.85 11.09 -11.65
CA TRP A 114 -10.41 11.20 -11.37
C TRP A 114 -10.10 12.48 -10.59
N LEU A 115 -9.13 12.42 -9.68
CA LEU A 115 -8.71 13.59 -8.91
C LEU A 115 -7.96 14.58 -9.81
N VAL A 116 -8.55 15.75 -9.98
CA VAL A 116 -8.02 16.85 -10.78
C VAL A 116 -8.25 18.16 -10.02
N SER A 117 -7.37 19.12 -10.19
CA SER A 117 -7.56 20.48 -9.68
C SER A 117 -8.86 21.11 -10.18
N PRO A 118 -9.44 22.08 -9.44
CA PRO A 118 -10.69 22.73 -9.85
C PRO A 118 -10.65 23.38 -11.24
N ASN A 119 -9.47 23.81 -11.71
CA ASN A 119 -9.27 24.37 -13.04
C ASN A 119 -9.05 23.32 -14.14
N GLY A 120 -9.00 22.03 -13.79
CA GLY A 120 -8.81 20.92 -14.72
C GLY A 120 -7.41 20.77 -15.31
N GLN A 121 -6.40 21.47 -14.77
CA GLN A 121 -5.04 21.49 -15.34
C GLN A 121 -4.05 20.57 -14.64
N ASP A 122 -4.26 20.30 -13.35
CA ASP A 122 -3.36 19.48 -12.56
C ASP A 122 -4.02 18.13 -12.22
N HIS A 123 -3.36 17.05 -12.62
CA HIS A 123 -3.88 15.68 -12.55
C HIS A 123 -2.97 14.84 -11.65
N THR A 124 -3.55 14.05 -10.74
CA THR A 124 -2.76 13.17 -9.86
C THR A 124 -2.16 11.96 -10.58
N CYS A 125 -2.72 11.57 -11.73
CA CYS A 125 -2.34 10.37 -12.47
C CYS A 125 -0.82 10.25 -12.68
N VAL A 126 -0.24 9.20 -12.12
CA VAL A 126 1.18 8.88 -12.28
C VAL A 126 1.34 7.81 -13.34
N LEU A 127 2.04 8.16 -14.42
CA LEU A 127 2.54 7.22 -15.42
C LEU A 127 3.98 6.83 -15.11
N PHE A 128 4.22 5.54 -14.92
CA PHE A 128 5.53 5.01 -14.56
C PHE A 128 5.90 3.82 -15.44
N GLU A 129 7.16 3.74 -15.87
CA GLU A 129 7.66 2.66 -16.73
C GLU A 129 8.56 1.74 -15.91
N PRO A 130 8.01 0.68 -15.29
CA PRO A 130 8.78 -0.20 -14.40
C PRO A 130 9.58 -1.25 -15.17
N GLY A 131 10.80 -1.54 -14.72
CA GLY A 131 11.58 -2.70 -15.18
C GLY A 131 13.09 -2.57 -15.05
N GLU A 132 13.80 -3.70 -15.14
CA GLU A 132 15.27 -3.80 -15.00
C GLU A 132 16.04 -2.99 -16.06
N ASN A 133 15.43 -2.73 -17.22
CA ASN A 133 15.97 -1.87 -18.29
C ASN A 133 15.22 -0.52 -18.41
N GLN A 134 14.42 -0.13 -17.41
CA GLN A 134 13.60 1.10 -17.39
C GLN A 134 13.84 1.92 -16.10
N ARG A 135 12.95 2.87 -15.75
CA ARG A 135 13.10 3.90 -14.70
C ARG A 135 12.99 3.36 -13.25
N ASP A 136 13.53 2.17 -12.98
CA ASP A 136 13.49 1.48 -11.67
C ASP A 136 12.10 0.90 -11.29
N TYR A 137 11.92 0.45 -10.05
CA TYR A 137 10.67 -0.07 -9.50
C TYR A 137 9.87 1.01 -8.77
N PHE A 138 8.53 0.96 -8.92
CA PHE A 138 7.64 1.83 -8.17
C PHE A 138 7.65 1.48 -6.68
N ASN A 139 8.10 2.42 -5.85
CA ASN A 139 8.36 2.19 -4.42
C ASN A 139 7.50 3.11 -3.52
N SER A 140 7.66 2.98 -2.20
CA SER A 140 6.89 3.76 -1.22
C SER A 140 7.08 5.27 -1.33
N LEU A 141 8.28 5.75 -1.72
CA LEU A 141 8.52 7.18 -1.89
C LEU A 141 7.70 7.76 -3.03
N HIS A 142 7.49 7.00 -4.10
CA HIS A 142 6.62 7.42 -5.20
C HIS A 142 5.16 7.57 -4.74
N ILE A 143 4.70 6.67 -3.86
CA ILE A 143 3.36 6.74 -3.27
C ILE A 143 3.26 7.98 -2.37
N CYS A 144 4.22 8.21 -1.49
CA CYS A 144 4.23 9.41 -0.64
C CYS A 144 4.18 10.68 -1.48
N LYS A 145 4.98 10.78 -2.55
CA LYS A 145 4.93 11.92 -3.48
C LYS A 145 3.57 12.08 -4.15
N HIS A 146 3.00 10.98 -4.63
CA HIS A 146 1.67 10.97 -5.25
C HIS A 146 0.59 11.44 -4.27
N ILE A 147 0.62 10.98 -3.02
CA ILE A 147 -0.37 11.37 -2.00
C ILE A 147 -0.17 12.79 -1.49
N MET A 148 1.07 13.28 -1.37
CA MET A 148 1.30 14.70 -1.08
C MET A 148 0.71 15.58 -2.18
N HIS A 149 0.95 15.25 -3.45
CA HIS A 149 0.36 15.96 -4.59
C HIS A 149 -1.18 15.90 -4.58
N ALA A 150 -1.76 14.73 -4.26
CA ALA A 150 -3.20 14.60 -4.09
C ALA A 150 -3.72 15.51 -2.96
N CYS A 151 -3.03 15.58 -1.82
CA CYS A 151 -3.39 16.49 -0.73
C CYS A 151 -3.35 17.97 -1.16
N ASP A 152 -2.32 18.39 -1.90
CA ASP A 152 -2.21 19.78 -2.42
C ASP A 152 -3.44 20.15 -3.28
N ILE A 153 -3.94 19.21 -4.09
CA ILE A 153 -5.16 19.42 -4.87
C ILE A 153 -6.40 19.46 -3.96
N LEU A 154 -6.48 18.56 -2.99
CA LEU A 154 -7.62 18.46 -2.06
C LEU A 154 -7.76 19.68 -1.14
N GLU A 155 -6.68 20.40 -0.86
CA GLU A 155 -6.75 21.70 -0.14
C GLU A 155 -7.63 22.73 -0.87
N SER A 156 -7.88 22.55 -2.17
CA SER A 156 -8.78 23.41 -2.95
C SER A 156 -10.26 23.11 -2.74
N TYR A 157 -10.62 22.11 -1.93
CA TYR A 157 -12.00 21.69 -1.63
C TYR A 157 -12.30 21.80 -0.11
N PRO A 158 -12.21 23.00 0.49
CA PRO A 158 -12.22 23.17 1.96
C PRO A 158 -13.55 22.83 2.64
N ASP A 159 -14.65 22.80 1.89
CA ASP A 159 -15.99 22.54 2.43
C ASP A 159 -16.31 21.03 2.53
N GLU A 160 -15.33 20.17 2.24
CA GLU A 160 -15.48 18.71 2.19
C GLU A 160 -14.39 18.04 3.01
N ASP A 161 -14.74 16.94 3.67
CA ASP A 161 -13.74 16.02 4.20
C ASP A 161 -13.36 15.00 3.11
N HIS A 162 -12.13 14.53 3.14
CA HIS A 162 -11.62 13.57 2.17
C HIS A 162 -11.11 12.29 2.83
N LEU A 163 -11.60 11.14 2.37
CA LEU A 163 -11.14 9.82 2.79
C LEU A 163 -10.38 9.16 1.64
N LEU A 164 -9.10 8.86 1.85
CA LEU A 164 -8.28 8.12 0.88
C LEU A 164 -8.27 6.63 1.24
N ILE A 165 -8.64 5.78 0.30
CA ILE A 165 -8.71 4.32 0.46
C ILE A 165 -7.64 3.65 -0.38
N PHE A 166 -6.90 2.75 0.27
CA PHE A 166 -5.83 1.95 -0.32
C PHE A 166 -6.08 0.46 -0.09
N ASP A 167 -5.52 -0.37 -0.95
CA ASP A 167 -5.34 -1.78 -0.64
C ASP A 167 -4.18 -1.99 0.37
N ASN A 168 -4.07 -3.20 0.90
CA ASN A 168 -3.01 -3.56 1.85
C ASN A 168 -1.69 -3.96 1.16
N SER A 169 -1.41 -3.43 -0.05
CA SER A 169 -0.15 -3.68 -0.75
C SER A 169 1.04 -3.39 0.17
N PRO A 170 2.12 -4.22 0.14
CA PRO A 170 3.33 -3.96 0.92
C PRO A 170 3.93 -2.58 0.70
N THR A 171 3.65 -1.97 -0.46
CA THR A 171 4.11 -0.61 -0.77
C THR A 171 3.32 0.49 -0.04
N HIS A 172 2.04 0.25 0.27
CA HIS A 172 1.20 1.17 1.07
C HIS A 172 1.45 1.03 2.58
N THR A 173 1.79 -0.18 3.03
CA THR A 173 2.03 -0.48 4.46
C THR A 173 3.49 -0.35 4.87
N LYS A 174 4.35 0.10 3.96
CA LYS A 174 5.78 0.27 4.23
C LYS A 174 5.98 1.41 5.23
N ARG A 175 6.59 1.06 6.36
CA ARG A 175 7.05 2.04 7.35
C ARG A 175 8.22 2.86 6.79
N ASP A 176 8.48 4.00 7.42
CA ASP A 176 9.65 4.81 7.11
C ASP A 176 10.93 3.94 7.16
N ILE A 177 11.91 4.26 6.34
CA ILE A 177 13.14 3.48 6.23
C ILE A 177 13.89 3.42 7.56
N GLU A 178 13.80 4.49 8.35
CA GLU A 178 14.40 4.57 9.69
C GLU A 178 13.51 3.96 10.78
N SER A 179 12.26 3.59 10.47
CA SER A 179 11.34 3.07 11.50
C SER A 179 11.87 1.80 12.17
N LEU A 180 11.57 1.68 13.46
CA LEU A 180 11.94 0.52 14.25
C LEU A 180 11.39 -0.78 13.64
N SER A 181 12.28 -1.73 13.38
CA SER A 181 11.93 -3.03 12.79
C SER A 181 12.53 -4.17 13.61
N ALA A 182 11.66 -5.01 14.16
CA ALA A 182 12.06 -6.21 14.90
C ALA A 182 12.95 -7.16 14.07
N GLN A 183 12.77 -7.19 12.74
CA GLN A 183 13.60 -8.00 11.86
C GLN A 183 15.05 -7.49 11.76
N GLY A 184 15.27 -6.19 11.94
CA GLY A 184 16.61 -5.59 11.95
C GLY A 184 17.21 -5.48 13.36
N MET A 185 16.50 -5.93 14.39
CA MET A 185 17.02 -5.92 15.76
C MET A 185 17.95 -7.13 16.00
N PRO A 186 19.16 -6.92 16.52
CA PRO A 186 20.05 -8.02 16.87
C PRO A 186 19.49 -8.79 18.07
N LYS A 187 19.56 -10.11 18.03
CA LYS A 187 19.09 -11.00 19.11
C LYS A 187 19.82 -10.78 20.45
N HIS A 188 21.03 -10.25 20.39
CA HIS A 188 21.88 -9.96 21.56
C HIS A 188 22.39 -8.53 21.48
N THR A 189 22.61 -7.89 22.63
CA THR A 189 23.19 -6.54 22.72
C THR A 189 24.58 -6.51 22.04
N PRO A 190 24.72 -5.82 20.90
CA PRO A 190 26.01 -5.70 20.23
C PRO A 190 27.02 -4.89 21.07
N ARG A 191 28.31 -5.15 20.89
CA ARG A 191 29.38 -4.45 21.63
C ARG A 191 29.67 -3.03 21.13
N GLU A 192 29.25 -2.69 19.90
CA GLU A 192 29.67 -1.44 19.23
C GLU A 192 28.62 -0.72 18.39
N LYS A 193 27.69 -1.43 17.74
CA LYS A 193 26.69 -0.83 16.83
C LYS A 193 25.32 -1.45 17.07
N ASN A 194 24.36 -0.66 17.51
CA ASN A 194 23.01 -1.13 17.87
C ASN A 194 21.98 -0.60 16.88
N PHE A 195 20.97 -1.42 16.56
CA PHE A 195 19.74 -1.02 15.86
C PHE A 195 20.00 -0.14 14.62
N LEU A 196 20.72 -0.69 13.64
CA LEU A 196 20.99 -0.03 12.36
C LEU A 196 20.19 -0.70 11.23
N VAL A 197 19.67 0.12 10.32
CA VAL A 197 19.03 -0.30 9.08
C VAL A 197 19.93 0.04 7.89
N ASN A 198 19.96 -0.84 6.89
CA ASN A 198 20.66 -0.52 5.64
C ASN A 198 19.76 0.40 4.81
N MET A 199 20.28 1.56 4.45
CA MET A 199 19.67 2.53 3.54
C MET A 199 20.57 2.69 2.32
N THR A 200 19.99 3.12 1.21
CA THR A 200 20.76 3.53 0.03
C THR A 200 20.74 5.05 0.00
N ASP A 201 21.90 5.69 -0.04
CA ASP A 201 22.01 7.15 -0.16
C ASP A 201 21.67 7.63 -1.58
N GLU A 202 21.67 8.95 -1.78
CA GLU A 202 21.39 9.59 -3.08
C GLU A 202 22.35 9.14 -4.19
N ASP A 203 23.57 8.70 -3.83
CA ASP A 203 24.60 8.20 -4.74
C ASP A 203 24.46 6.69 -5.04
N GLY A 204 23.42 6.03 -4.52
CA GLY A 204 23.20 4.59 -4.72
C GLY A 204 24.06 3.70 -3.81
N LYS A 205 24.75 4.27 -2.82
CA LYS A 205 25.62 3.53 -1.89
C LYS A 205 24.85 3.09 -0.66
N LYS A 206 25.10 1.84 -0.26
CA LYS A 206 24.53 1.28 0.97
C LYS A 206 25.20 1.88 2.20
N ILE A 207 24.45 2.68 2.93
CA ILE A 207 24.80 3.25 4.23
C ILE A 207 24.04 2.53 5.35
N LYS A 208 24.50 2.68 6.59
CA LYS A 208 23.81 2.19 7.77
C LYS A 208 23.32 3.37 8.58
N VAL A 209 22.00 3.49 8.70
CA VAL A 209 21.35 4.56 9.45
C VAL A 209 20.77 3.98 10.73
N GLN A 210 20.71 4.82 11.76
CA GLN A 210 20.18 4.47 13.06
C GLN A 210 18.65 4.41 12.99
N MET A 211 18.04 3.35 13.55
CA MET A 211 16.58 3.30 13.64
C MET A 211 16.05 4.42 14.55
N THR A 212 14.82 4.87 14.30
CA THR A 212 14.12 5.76 15.20
C THR A 212 13.94 5.10 16.56
N GLY A 213 13.90 5.92 17.62
CA GLY A 213 13.56 5.44 18.97
C GLY A 213 12.16 4.80 19.04
N ALA A 214 11.87 4.16 20.16
CA ALA A 214 10.53 3.65 20.44
C ALA A 214 9.69 4.72 21.13
N TYR A 215 8.39 4.45 21.30
CA TYR A 215 7.51 5.26 22.14
C TYR A 215 6.85 4.35 23.18
N PHE A 216 6.78 4.81 24.41
CA PHE A 216 5.97 4.17 25.45
C PHE A 216 4.47 4.34 25.12
N ALA A 217 3.62 3.52 25.74
CA ALA A 217 2.15 3.59 25.54
C ALA A 217 1.54 4.97 25.89
N ASN A 218 2.25 5.77 26.69
CA ASN A 218 1.87 7.14 27.03
C ASN A 218 2.39 8.21 26.03
N GLY A 219 2.93 7.79 24.89
CA GLY A 219 3.46 8.66 23.83
C GLY A 219 4.84 9.25 24.13
N LYS A 220 5.46 8.95 25.28
CA LYS A 220 6.81 9.45 25.57
C LYS A 220 7.86 8.72 24.74
N PRO A 221 8.86 9.42 24.17
CA PRO A 221 9.95 8.76 23.47
C PRO A 221 10.74 7.88 24.44
N GLN A 222 11.10 6.70 23.96
CA GLN A 222 11.98 5.75 24.61
C GLN A 222 13.28 5.71 23.80
N ASP A 223 14.33 6.29 24.37
CA ASP A 223 15.66 6.22 23.79
C ASP A 223 16.15 4.78 23.76
N LEU A 224 16.48 4.30 22.56
CA LEU A 224 17.10 3.00 22.34
C LEU A 224 18.63 3.07 22.33
N TYR A 225 19.16 4.27 22.58
CA TYR A 225 20.55 4.62 22.38
C TYR A 225 21.09 5.36 23.60
N TRP A 226 22.37 5.13 23.87
CA TRP A 226 23.07 5.91 24.88
C TRP A 226 23.38 7.32 24.34
N PRO A 227 23.38 8.35 25.20
CA PRO A 227 23.83 9.68 24.82
C PRO A 227 25.24 9.63 24.22
N VAL A 228 25.52 10.45 23.20
CA VAL A 228 26.83 10.51 22.53
C VAL A 228 27.98 10.84 23.52
N SER A 229 27.67 11.50 24.64
CA SER A 229 28.60 11.82 25.72
C SER A 229 28.93 10.66 26.66
N PHE A 230 28.35 9.47 26.49
CA PHE A 230 28.50 8.35 27.41
C PHE A 230 29.84 7.62 27.20
N ARG A 231 30.79 7.78 28.15
CA ARG A 231 32.10 7.11 28.11
C ARG A 231 32.01 5.64 28.54
N LYS A 232 32.60 4.73 27.75
CA LYS A 232 32.66 3.27 27.97
C LYS A 232 33.32 2.81 29.29
N ASN A 233 34.02 3.70 30.01
CA ASN A 233 34.74 3.37 31.25
C ASN A 233 34.01 3.76 32.55
N ASN A 234 32.70 3.98 32.48
CA ASN A 234 31.91 4.31 33.67
C ASN A 234 31.65 3.02 34.50
N PRO A 235 31.97 2.95 35.81
CA PRO A 235 31.81 1.75 36.63
C PRO A 235 30.36 1.25 36.78
N CYS A 236 29.37 2.02 36.29
CA CYS A 236 28.00 1.55 36.08
C CYS A 236 27.84 0.56 34.93
N TYR A 237 28.93 0.15 34.26
CA TYR A 237 29.01 -0.99 33.33
C TYR A 237 28.84 -2.34 34.06
N GLN A 238 27.89 -2.44 34.99
CA GLN A 238 27.35 -3.71 35.41
C GLN A 238 26.20 -4.00 34.46
N VAL A 239 26.44 -4.93 33.55
CA VAL A 239 25.43 -5.60 32.73
C VAL A 239 24.21 -5.83 33.62
N LEU A 240 23.08 -5.16 33.36
CA LEU A 240 21.81 -5.58 33.95
C LEU A 240 21.49 -6.94 33.33
N PRO A 241 21.66 -8.05 34.07
CA PRO A 241 21.29 -9.36 33.55
C PRO A 241 19.76 -9.39 33.61
N GLY A 242 19.10 -9.38 32.45
CA GLY A 242 17.65 -9.61 32.38
C GLY A 242 16.76 -8.40 32.12
N ALA A 243 17.23 -7.34 31.45
CA ALA A 243 16.31 -6.37 30.86
C ALA A 243 15.59 -6.99 29.66
N THR A 244 14.50 -7.71 29.91
CA THR A 244 13.53 -8.13 28.90
C THR A 244 12.81 -6.89 28.39
N VAL A 245 13.17 -6.41 27.20
CA VAL A 245 12.36 -5.42 26.48
C VAL A 245 11.10 -6.14 25.98
N VAL A 246 10.02 -6.04 26.74
CA VAL A 246 8.70 -6.50 26.30
C VAL A 246 8.13 -5.45 25.34
N LEU A 247 8.33 -5.67 24.05
CA LEU A 247 7.63 -4.93 23.01
C LEU A 247 6.22 -5.53 22.89
N VAL A 248 5.23 -4.85 23.46
CA VAL A 248 3.82 -5.13 23.15
C VAL A 248 3.54 -4.53 21.79
N ALA A 249 3.71 -5.34 20.74
CA ALA A 249 3.21 -4.99 19.42
C ALA A 249 1.69 -5.14 19.44
N LEU A 250 0.97 -4.03 19.59
CA LEU A 250 -0.44 -4.01 19.26
C LEU A 250 -0.52 -4.12 17.74
N SER A 251 -0.88 -5.31 17.24
CA SER A 251 -1.41 -5.44 15.88
C SER A 251 -2.74 -4.73 15.85
N THR A 252 -2.83 -3.68 15.03
CA THR A 252 -4.09 -3.16 14.50
C THR A 252 -4.25 -3.66 13.09
#